data_AF-A0A9E4QKA7-F1
#
_entry.id   AF-A0A9E4QKA7-F1
#
_cell.length_a   1.000
_cell.length_b   1.000
_cell.length_c   1.000
_cell.angle_alpha   90.00
_cell.angle_beta   90.00
_cell.angle_gamma   90.00
#
_symmetry.space_group_name_H-M   'P 1'
#
loop_
_entity.id
_entity.type
_entity.pdbx_description
1 polymer ?
#
loop_
_entity_poly.entity_id
_entity_poly.type
_entity_poly.pdbx_seq_one_letter_code
_entity_poly.pdbx_strand_id
1 'polypeptide(L)'
;GASVTSVEDALKTAAVIDYPVLVRPSYVLGGRAMEIVQNADELTHYAAAAAEAGPGRPILVDKYLEGREVEVDAVCDGEQVLIPGIMEHIERAGVHSGDSLAVYPPINLTDAEIDTVVDYTQRIGLALEVQGLMNIQYVIVRSGEISDVYVIEVNPRSSRTVPFISKVTNVPMVRLATHVMLGRSLAEQGWSGGLQPKQQLVAVKAPAFSMSKLSGVDTYLGPEMKSTGEAMGVDKTFSAALSKALVSAELALPAEGAILLSIADRHKEEAEPIIRRLIEAGFRLYATEGTAAMIDGLGLPVEQVTKKLREGHPNVVDVIRDGTVDGVINIPEGRMTGTLRDGFHFRREAAVRRIPCFTSLDTARAAVDALLAGDQAYTVQPLSAYLS
;
A
#
# COMPACT_ATOMS: atom_id res chain seq x y z
N GLY A 1 3.80 -6.66 -20.79
CA GLY A 1 4.32 -8.01 -20.50
C GLY A 1 3.88 -9.00 -21.55
N ALA A 2 3.88 -10.30 -21.22
CA ALA A 2 3.31 -11.36 -22.04
C ALA A 2 2.56 -12.39 -21.18
N SER A 3 1.58 -13.04 -21.78
CA SER A 3 0.87 -14.19 -21.20
C SER A 3 1.55 -15.48 -21.65
N VAL A 4 2.02 -16.29 -20.71
CA VAL A 4 2.82 -17.49 -20.95
C VAL A 4 2.23 -18.70 -20.23
N THR A 5 2.46 -19.91 -20.75
CA THR A 5 1.96 -21.16 -20.16
C THR A 5 3.06 -22.13 -19.76
N SER A 6 4.34 -21.78 -19.97
CA SER A 6 5.50 -22.60 -19.64
C SER A 6 6.55 -21.78 -18.87
N VAL A 7 7.34 -22.46 -18.03
CA VAL A 7 8.46 -21.85 -17.29
C VAL A 7 9.49 -21.27 -18.26
N GLU A 8 9.76 -21.96 -19.35
CA GLU A 8 10.72 -21.53 -20.37
C GLU A 8 10.30 -20.21 -21.03
N ASP A 9 9.02 -20.08 -21.40
CA ASP A 9 8.50 -18.85 -22.01
C ASP A 9 8.45 -17.70 -21.00
N ALA A 10 8.19 -17.99 -19.73
CA ALA A 10 8.26 -17.00 -18.65
C ALA A 10 9.68 -16.44 -18.53
N LEU A 11 10.71 -17.30 -18.51
CA LEU A 11 12.11 -16.90 -18.44
C LEU A 11 12.54 -16.10 -19.68
N LYS A 12 12.14 -16.52 -20.89
CA LYS A 12 12.40 -15.77 -22.12
C LYS A 12 11.75 -14.39 -22.09
N THR A 13 10.50 -14.31 -21.63
CA THR A 13 9.77 -13.06 -21.52
C THR A 13 10.44 -12.12 -20.51
N ALA A 14 10.81 -12.63 -19.34
CA ALA A 14 11.50 -11.84 -18.32
C ALA A 14 12.89 -11.37 -18.77
N ALA A 15 13.61 -12.17 -19.58
CA ALA A 15 14.89 -11.75 -20.15
C ALA A 15 14.76 -10.59 -21.16
N VAL A 16 13.61 -10.47 -21.84
CA VAL A 16 13.33 -9.35 -22.76
C VAL A 16 12.84 -8.11 -22.00
N ILE A 17 12.01 -8.30 -20.97
CA ILE A 17 11.44 -7.22 -20.16
C ILE A 17 12.42 -6.67 -19.13
N ASP A 18 13.42 -7.47 -18.76
CA ASP A 18 14.37 -7.28 -17.67
C ASP A 18 13.71 -7.33 -16.27
N TYR A 19 14.46 -7.84 -15.29
CA TYR A 19 13.99 -7.91 -13.90
C TYR A 19 14.03 -6.53 -13.21
N PRO A 20 13.31 -6.34 -12.09
CA PRO A 20 12.28 -7.22 -11.56
C PRO A 20 11.02 -7.29 -12.44
N VAL A 21 10.29 -8.40 -12.33
CA VAL A 21 9.01 -8.64 -13.02
C VAL A 21 7.89 -8.93 -12.03
N LEU A 22 6.68 -8.48 -12.36
CA LEU A 22 5.45 -8.86 -11.65
C LEU A 22 4.85 -10.08 -12.35
N VAL A 23 4.69 -11.17 -11.62
CA VAL A 23 4.02 -12.37 -12.10
C VAL A 23 2.63 -12.49 -11.49
N ARG A 24 1.64 -12.81 -12.33
CA ARG A 24 0.26 -13.01 -11.86
C ARG A 24 -0.44 -14.16 -12.57
N PRO A 25 -1.24 -14.98 -11.86
CA PRO A 25 -2.12 -15.95 -12.50
C PRO A 25 -3.26 -15.22 -13.23
N SER A 26 -3.77 -15.83 -14.30
CA SER A 26 -5.00 -15.35 -14.95
C SER A 26 -6.25 -15.58 -14.06
N TYR A 27 -7.26 -14.72 -14.22
CA TYR A 27 -8.59 -14.81 -13.57
C TYR A 27 -8.56 -14.83 -12.03
N VAL A 28 -7.75 -13.98 -11.42
CA VAL A 28 -7.72 -13.79 -9.96
C VAL A 28 -8.15 -12.37 -9.58
N LEU A 29 -8.78 -12.24 -8.41
CA LEU A 29 -9.08 -10.96 -7.77
C LEU A 29 -8.24 -10.83 -6.49
N GLY A 30 -7.92 -9.59 -6.10
CA GLY A 30 -7.20 -9.32 -4.84
C GLY A 30 -5.71 -9.65 -4.88
N GLY A 31 -5.11 -9.75 -6.07
CA GLY A 31 -3.69 -10.06 -6.20
C GLY A 31 -3.31 -11.47 -5.77
N ARG A 32 -4.26 -12.41 -5.74
CA ARG A 32 -4.02 -13.78 -5.25
C ARG A 32 -2.87 -14.44 -6.01
N ALA A 33 -1.88 -14.91 -5.25
CA ALA A 33 -0.65 -15.50 -5.78
C ALA A 33 0.10 -14.60 -6.79
N MET A 34 -0.07 -13.28 -6.74
CA MET A 34 0.84 -12.38 -7.43
C MET A 34 2.16 -12.28 -6.67
N GLU A 35 3.28 -12.19 -7.39
CA GLU A 35 4.61 -12.04 -6.79
C GLU A 35 5.48 -11.09 -7.60
N ILE A 36 6.33 -10.34 -6.90
CA ILE A 36 7.40 -9.56 -7.53
C ILE A 36 8.64 -10.43 -7.48
N VAL A 37 9.16 -10.74 -8.66
CA VAL A 37 10.25 -11.68 -8.88
C VAL A 37 11.48 -10.91 -9.31
N GLN A 38 12.59 -11.12 -8.62
CA GLN A 38 13.82 -10.33 -8.75
C GLN A 38 14.82 -10.94 -9.73
N ASN A 39 14.74 -12.25 -9.99
CA ASN A 39 15.70 -12.96 -10.83
C ASN A 39 15.11 -14.26 -11.39
N ALA A 40 15.89 -14.93 -12.25
CA ALA A 40 15.48 -16.16 -12.93
C ALA A 40 15.21 -17.34 -12.00
N ASP A 41 15.95 -17.45 -10.89
CA ASP A 41 15.77 -18.56 -9.94
C ASP A 41 14.43 -18.43 -9.22
N GLU A 42 14.09 -17.22 -8.77
CA GLU A 42 12.79 -16.90 -8.19
C GLU A 42 11.65 -17.14 -9.18
N LEU A 43 11.82 -16.74 -10.46
CA LEU A 43 10.80 -16.95 -11.49
C LEU A 43 10.52 -18.44 -11.73
N THR A 44 11.59 -19.23 -11.77
CA THR A 44 11.51 -20.67 -11.98
C THR A 44 10.73 -21.34 -10.84
N HIS A 45 11.01 -20.95 -9.61
CA HIS A 45 10.30 -21.47 -8.44
C HIS A 45 8.81 -21.11 -8.46
N TYR A 46 8.49 -19.83 -8.70
CA TYR A 46 7.11 -19.37 -8.79
C TYR A 46 6.34 -20.13 -9.88
N ALA A 47 6.92 -20.25 -11.08
CA ALA A 47 6.28 -20.89 -12.22
C ALA A 47 6.08 -22.40 -11.99
N ALA A 48 7.01 -23.07 -11.29
CA ALA A 48 6.84 -24.47 -10.88
C ALA A 48 5.67 -24.63 -9.89
N ALA A 49 5.60 -23.79 -8.85
CA ALA A 49 4.50 -23.81 -7.88
C ALA A 49 3.14 -23.48 -8.52
N ALA A 50 3.11 -22.53 -9.46
CA ALA A 50 1.91 -22.18 -10.22
C ALA A 50 1.43 -23.34 -11.13
N ALA A 51 2.36 -24.06 -11.76
CA ALA A 51 2.05 -25.22 -12.57
C ALA A 51 1.45 -26.38 -11.74
N GLU A 52 1.95 -26.60 -10.52
CA GLU A 52 1.37 -27.58 -9.57
C GLU A 52 -0.05 -27.20 -9.12
N ALA A 53 -0.31 -25.91 -8.93
CA ALA A 53 -1.61 -25.41 -8.48
C ALA A 53 -2.72 -25.50 -9.54
N GLY A 54 -2.36 -25.62 -10.83
CA GLY A 54 -3.34 -25.71 -11.91
C GLY A 54 -2.71 -25.75 -13.32
N PRO A 55 -2.52 -26.95 -13.91
CA PRO A 55 -1.92 -27.09 -15.23
C PRO A 55 -2.66 -26.31 -16.31
N GLY A 56 -1.92 -25.62 -17.20
CA GLY A 56 -2.47 -24.94 -18.37
C GLY A 56 -3.08 -23.55 -18.10
N ARG A 57 -3.03 -23.03 -16.87
CA ARG A 57 -3.42 -21.65 -16.59
C ARG A 57 -2.32 -20.68 -17.04
N PRO A 58 -2.64 -19.66 -17.87
CA PRO A 58 -1.64 -18.68 -18.26
C PRO A 58 -1.20 -17.83 -17.07
N ILE A 59 0.10 -17.58 -17.01
CA ILE A 59 0.76 -16.63 -16.10
C ILE A 59 1.05 -15.38 -16.93
N LEU A 60 0.70 -14.22 -16.42
CA LEU A 60 1.14 -12.96 -17.02
C LEU A 60 2.45 -12.55 -16.36
N VAL A 61 3.44 -12.22 -17.20
CA VAL A 61 4.74 -11.69 -16.80
C VAL A 61 4.82 -10.26 -17.29
N ASP A 62 4.76 -9.30 -16.37
CA ASP A 62 4.78 -7.86 -16.65
C ASP A 62 6.02 -7.22 -16.01
N LYS A 63 6.47 -6.08 -16.56
CA LYS A 63 7.54 -5.31 -15.91
C LYS A 63 7.02 -4.84 -14.56
N TYR A 64 7.79 -5.06 -13.50
CA TYR A 64 7.50 -4.38 -12.24
C TYR A 64 7.94 -2.92 -12.38
N LEU A 65 6.99 -2.01 -12.22
CA LEU A 65 7.22 -0.57 -12.26
C LEU A 65 7.23 -0.08 -10.82
N GLU A 66 8.41 0.28 -10.32
CA GLU A 66 8.53 0.95 -9.03
C GLU A 66 8.12 2.41 -9.21
N GLY A 67 7.03 2.77 -8.55
CA GLY A 67 6.46 4.10 -8.68
C GLY A 67 5.32 4.31 -7.70
N ARG A 68 4.68 5.46 -7.82
CA ARG A 68 3.56 5.82 -6.96
C ARG A 68 2.27 5.25 -7.50
N GLU A 69 1.56 4.49 -6.68
CA GLU A 69 0.26 3.97 -7.06
C GLU A 69 -0.84 5.03 -6.84
N VAL A 70 -1.73 5.13 -7.82
CA VAL A 70 -2.85 6.07 -7.84
C VAL A 70 -4.11 5.31 -8.22
N GLU A 71 -5.20 5.57 -7.52
CA GLU A 71 -6.49 4.91 -7.76
C GLU A 71 -7.58 5.93 -8.02
N VAL A 72 -8.39 5.67 -9.04
CA VAL A 72 -9.49 6.54 -9.45
C VAL A 72 -10.77 5.73 -9.58
N ASP A 73 -11.79 6.11 -8.82
CA ASP A 73 -13.16 5.65 -9.03
C ASP A 73 -13.91 6.69 -9.87
N ALA A 74 -14.73 6.23 -10.80
CA ALA A 74 -15.54 7.09 -11.66
C ALA A 74 -16.92 6.50 -11.95
N VAL A 75 -17.84 7.36 -12.39
CA VAL A 75 -19.12 6.96 -12.98
C VAL A 75 -19.12 7.38 -14.45
N CYS A 76 -19.33 6.45 -15.37
CA CYS A 76 -19.47 6.71 -16.80
C CYS A 76 -20.92 6.45 -17.24
N ASP A 77 -21.49 7.31 -18.09
CA ASP A 77 -22.82 7.10 -18.70
C ASP A 77 -22.78 6.82 -20.21
N GLY A 78 -21.58 6.52 -20.73
CA GLY A 78 -21.31 6.30 -22.15
C GLY A 78 -21.05 7.60 -22.94
N GLU A 79 -21.37 8.76 -22.39
CA GLU A 79 -21.06 10.06 -23.01
C GLU A 79 -20.05 10.86 -22.20
N GLN A 80 -20.12 10.79 -20.88
CA GLN A 80 -19.29 11.51 -19.93
C GLN A 80 -18.81 10.60 -18.80
N VAL A 81 -17.65 10.95 -18.23
CA VAL A 81 -17.07 10.26 -17.08
C VAL A 81 -16.93 11.26 -15.93
N LEU A 82 -17.67 11.04 -14.85
CA LEU A 82 -17.61 11.80 -13.60
C LEU A 82 -16.55 11.21 -12.68
N ILE A 83 -15.57 12.00 -12.27
CA ILE A 83 -14.49 11.60 -11.36
C ILE A 83 -14.64 12.41 -10.05
N PRO A 84 -15.09 11.81 -8.94
CA PRO A 84 -15.25 12.54 -7.67
C PRO A 84 -13.93 13.02 -7.06
N GLY A 85 -12.85 12.29 -7.32
CA GLY A 85 -11.55 12.54 -6.74
C GLY A 85 -10.52 11.49 -7.14
N ILE A 86 -9.26 11.78 -6.86
CA ILE A 86 -8.13 10.89 -7.09
C ILE A 86 -7.58 10.48 -5.73
N MET A 87 -7.24 9.21 -5.56
CA MET A 87 -6.58 8.70 -4.36
C MET A 87 -5.13 8.38 -4.66
N GLU A 88 -4.23 8.88 -3.85
CA GLU A 88 -2.80 8.57 -3.90
C GLU A 88 -2.48 7.53 -2.82
N HIS A 89 -1.71 6.48 -3.13
CA HIS A 89 -1.25 5.54 -2.11
C HIS A 89 0.00 6.07 -1.40
N ILE A 90 0.13 5.76 -0.11
CA ILE A 90 1.35 6.07 0.66
C ILE A 90 2.44 5.07 0.30
N GLU A 91 2.11 3.79 0.27
CA GLU A 91 2.97 2.74 -0.23
C GLU A 91 3.18 2.87 -1.74
N ARG A 92 4.41 2.59 -2.19
CA ARG A 92 4.70 2.44 -3.62
C ARG A 92 3.98 1.23 -4.22
N ALA A 93 3.82 1.26 -5.54
CA ALA A 93 3.28 0.15 -6.32
C ALA A 93 4.04 -1.15 -5.98
N GLY A 94 3.29 -2.25 -5.81
CA GLY A 94 3.82 -3.53 -5.34
C GLY A 94 3.30 -3.94 -3.96
N VAL A 95 2.76 -2.98 -3.19
CA VAL A 95 1.79 -3.26 -2.13
C VAL A 95 0.39 -3.19 -2.72
N HIS A 96 -0.41 -4.22 -2.50
CA HIS A 96 -1.76 -4.28 -3.05
C HIS A 96 -2.64 -3.13 -2.54
N SER A 97 -3.30 -2.40 -3.44
CA SER A 97 -4.21 -1.26 -3.16
C SER A 97 -5.12 -1.39 -1.93
N GLY A 98 -5.70 -2.58 -1.74
CA GLY A 98 -6.53 -2.91 -0.56
C GLY A 98 -5.80 -2.82 0.78
N ASP A 99 -4.52 -3.16 0.82
CA ASP A 99 -3.64 -3.13 1.99
C ASP A 99 -2.80 -1.85 2.08
N SER A 100 -2.87 -0.96 1.10
CA SER A 100 -2.21 0.34 1.14
C SER A 100 -3.02 1.37 1.93
N LEU A 101 -2.33 2.30 2.58
CA LEU A 101 -2.92 3.56 2.96
C LEU A 101 -3.14 4.41 1.72
N ALA A 102 -4.28 5.09 1.65
CA ALA A 102 -4.61 5.95 0.52
C ALA A 102 -5.09 7.31 1.01
N VAL A 103 -4.70 8.38 0.32
CA VAL A 103 -5.02 9.77 0.67
C VAL A 103 -5.82 10.44 -0.44
N TYR A 104 -6.87 11.14 -0.02
CA TYR A 104 -7.63 12.09 -0.84
C TYR A 104 -7.56 13.48 -0.19
N PRO A 105 -7.36 14.56 -0.97
CA PRO A 105 -6.85 14.56 -2.34
C PRO A 105 -5.39 14.06 -2.41
N PRO A 106 -4.82 13.81 -3.61
CA PRO A 106 -3.40 13.53 -3.73
C PRO A 106 -2.57 14.70 -3.20
N ILE A 107 -1.51 14.40 -2.46
CA ILE A 107 -0.67 15.38 -1.75
C ILE A 107 0.69 15.60 -2.42
N ASN A 108 1.20 14.63 -3.20
CA ASN A 108 2.45 14.85 -3.93
C ASN A 108 2.37 14.55 -5.43
N LEU A 109 1.16 14.52 -6.01
CA LEU A 109 1.00 14.58 -7.47
C LEU A 109 1.08 16.03 -7.97
N THR A 110 1.76 16.21 -9.09
CA THR A 110 1.79 17.44 -9.88
C THR A 110 0.48 17.60 -10.67
N ASP A 111 0.19 18.84 -11.09
CA ASP A 111 -1.01 19.10 -11.90
C ASP A 111 -0.95 18.35 -13.24
N ALA A 112 0.23 18.23 -13.86
CA ALA A 112 0.40 17.48 -15.11
C ALA A 112 0.10 15.97 -14.93
N GLU A 113 0.51 15.37 -13.81
CA GLU A 113 0.18 13.98 -13.49
C GLU A 113 -1.33 13.80 -13.26
N ILE A 114 -1.96 14.74 -12.53
CA ILE A 114 -3.41 14.74 -12.30
C ILE A 114 -4.16 14.85 -13.62
N ASP A 115 -3.80 15.80 -14.48
CA ASP A 115 -4.43 15.99 -15.80
C ASP A 115 -4.29 14.74 -16.68
N THR A 116 -3.11 14.11 -16.66
CA THR A 116 -2.88 12.85 -17.40
C THR A 116 -3.77 11.71 -16.88
N VAL A 117 -3.87 11.54 -15.55
CA VAL A 117 -4.74 10.53 -14.93
C VAL A 117 -6.21 10.78 -15.28
N VAL A 118 -6.65 12.05 -15.30
CA VAL A 118 -8.01 12.44 -15.69
C VAL A 118 -8.27 12.12 -17.16
N ASP A 119 -7.39 12.53 -18.08
CA ASP A 119 -7.49 12.23 -19.52
C ASP A 119 -7.63 10.73 -19.76
N TYR A 120 -6.74 9.94 -19.16
CA TYR A 120 -6.75 8.49 -19.30
C TYR A 120 -8.04 7.89 -18.75
N THR A 121 -8.50 8.36 -17.58
CA THR A 121 -9.75 7.87 -16.97
C THR A 121 -10.94 8.10 -17.88
N GLN A 122 -11.05 9.30 -18.47
CA GLN A 122 -12.14 9.65 -19.37
C GLN A 122 -12.09 8.83 -20.66
N ARG A 123 -10.92 8.76 -21.31
CA ARG A 123 -10.75 8.02 -22.57
C ARG A 123 -11.03 6.53 -22.40
N ILE A 124 -10.56 5.93 -21.30
CA ILE A 124 -10.78 4.51 -21.01
C ILE A 124 -12.26 4.24 -20.73
N GLY A 125 -12.91 5.07 -19.91
CA GLY A 125 -14.33 4.89 -19.58
C GLY A 125 -15.24 4.92 -20.81
N LEU A 126 -14.97 5.83 -21.74
CA LEU A 126 -15.72 5.95 -23.00
C LEU A 126 -15.37 4.82 -23.98
N ALA A 127 -14.08 4.48 -24.14
CA ALA A 127 -13.65 3.44 -25.07
C ALA A 127 -14.12 2.03 -24.67
N LEU A 128 -14.30 1.78 -23.37
CA LEU A 128 -14.87 0.53 -22.83
C LEU A 128 -16.40 0.55 -22.73
N GLU A 129 -17.05 1.63 -23.17
CA GLU A 129 -18.50 1.79 -23.14
C GLU A 129 -19.10 1.52 -21.73
N VAL A 130 -18.39 1.98 -20.69
CA VAL A 130 -18.83 1.75 -19.31
C VAL A 130 -20.16 2.46 -19.06
N GLN A 131 -21.10 1.74 -18.45
CA GLN A 131 -22.41 2.24 -18.02
C GLN A 131 -22.56 2.02 -16.52
N GLY A 132 -22.11 2.98 -15.71
CA GLY A 132 -22.09 2.92 -14.26
C GLY A 132 -20.71 3.10 -13.65
N LEU A 133 -20.39 2.33 -12.61
CA LEU A 133 -19.12 2.45 -11.87
C LEU A 133 -17.96 1.80 -12.61
N MET A 134 -16.81 2.46 -12.51
CA MET A 134 -15.51 1.90 -12.88
C MET A 134 -14.44 2.36 -11.90
N ASN A 135 -13.36 1.60 -11.87
CA ASN A 135 -12.16 1.88 -11.10
C ASN A 135 -10.93 1.65 -11.98
N ILE A 136 -9.96 2.54 -11.92
CA ILE A 136 -8.68 2.39 -12.62
C ILE A 136 -7.55 2.60 -11.63
N GLN A 137 -6.57 1.69 -11.69
CA GLN A 137 -5.32 1.80 -10.94
C GLN A 137 -4.20 2.19 -11.90
N TYR A 138 -3.39 3.14 -11.46
CA TYR A 138 -2.25 3.69 -12.20
C TYR A 138 -0.98 3.56 -11.36
N VAL A 139 0.16 3.50 -12.05
CA VAL A 139 1.47 3.74 -11.43
C VAL A 139 2.15 4.89 -12.13
N ILE A 140 2.68 5.82 -11.36
CA ILE A 140 3.40 6.98 -11.84
C ILE A 140 4.89 6.79 -11.54
N VAL A 141 5.69 6.73 -12.60
CA VAL A 141 7.15 6.57 -12.52
C VAL A 141 7.80 7.90 -12.88
N ARG A 142 8.63 8.43 -11.99
CA ARG A 142 9.33 9.70 -12.20
C ARG A 142 10.78 9.45 -12.59
N SER A 143 11.21 10.10 -13.67
CA SER A 143 12.59 10.13 -14.13
C SER A 143 13.05 11.58 -14.23
N GLY A 144 13.57 12.10 -13.11
CA GLY A 144 13.89 13.53 -12.98
C GLY A 144 12.61 14.37 -12.97
N GLU A 145 12.49 15.30 -13.91
CA GLU A 145 11.31 16.18 -14.05
C GLU A 145 10.19 15.54 -14.90
N ILE A 146 10.45 14.40 -15.55
CA ILE A 146 9.49 13.70 -16.41
C ILE A 146 8.76 12.64 -15.60
N SER A 147 7.44 12.56 -15.79
CA SER A 147 6.59 11.57 -15.13
C SER A 147 5.84 10.76 -16.19
N ASP A 148 5.99 9.44 -16.14
CA ASP A 148 5.26 8.51 -16.99
C ASP A 148 4.11 7.90 -16.18
N VAL A 149 2.88 8.02 -16.70
CA VAL A 149 1.66 7.44 -16.10
C VAL A 149 1.32 6.14 -16.82
N TYR A 150 1.37 5.02 -16.11
CA TYR A 150 1.02 3.70 -16.64
C TYR A 150 -0.29 3.21 -16.03
N VAL A 151 -1.12 2.55 -16.84
CA VAL A 151 -2.34 1.87 -16.37
C VAL A 151 -1.96 0.48 -15.88
N ILE A 152 -2.31 0.15 -14.63
CA ILE A 152 -2.12 -1.19 -14.05
C ILE A 152 -3.28 -2.09 -14.48
N GLU A 153 -4.51 -1.69 -14.12
CA GLU A 153 -5.72 -2.41 -14.45
C GLU A 153 -6.95 -1.50 -14.48
N VAL A 154 -7.99 -1.95 -15.18
CA VAL A 154 -9.30 -1.32 -15.24
C VAL A 154 -10.34 -2.32 -14.76
N ASN A 155 -11.13 -1.90 -13.77
CA ASN A 155 -12.23 -2.66 -13.19
C ASN A 155 -13.55 -1.98 -13.57
N PRO A 156 -14.28 -2.43 -14.62
CA PRO A 156 -15.55 -1.84 -15.04
C PRO A 156 -16.71 -2.26 -14.12
N ARG A 157 -16.54 -2.01 -12.82
CA ARG A 157 -17.46 -2.34 -11.73
C ARG A 157 -17.15 -1.46 -10.51
N SER A 158 -17.99 -1.56 -9.48
CA SER A 158 -17.66 -0.99 -8.16
C SER A 158 -16.35 -1.57 -7.62
N SER A 159 -15.51 -0.69 -7.10
CA SER A 159 -14.37 -1.02 -6.26
C SER A 159 -14.77 -1.02 -4.77
N ARG A 160 -13.79 -1.37 -3.92
CA ARG A 160 -13.91 -1.25 -2.46
C ARG A 160 -13.77 0.19 -1.96
N THR A 161 -13.21 1.08 -2.77
CA THR A 161 -12.87 2.48 -2.46
C THR A 161 -14.03 3.44 -2.73
N VAL A 162 -15.04 3.02 -3.51
CA VAL A 162 -16.28 3.78 -3.77
C VAL A 162 -16.94 4.34 -2.48
N PRO A 163 -17.13 3.58 -1.38
CA PRO A 163 -17.70 4.13 -0.15
C PRO A 163 -16.83 5.20 0.51
N PHE A 164 -15.50 5.04 0.48
CA PHE A 164 -14.56 6.02 1.02
C PHE A 164 -14.65 7.32 0.21
N ILE A 165 -14.45 7.25 -1.12
CA ILE A 165 -14.41 8.44 -1.97
C ILE A 165 -15.78 9.15 -2.02
N SER A 166 -16.89 8.40 -2.04
CA SER A 166 -18.24 8.99 -2.00
C SER A 166 -18.49 9.80 -0.72
N LYS A 167 -18.00 9.32 0.44
CA LYS A 167 -18.14 10.03 1.72
C LYS A 167 -17.34 11.33 1.74
N VAL A 168 -16.08 11.27 1.33
CA VAL A 168 -15.14 12.39 1.47
C VAL A 168 -15.32 13.45 0.38
N THR A 169 -15.97 13.11 -0.75
CA THR A 169 -16.30 14.05 -1.84
C THR A 169 -17.76 14.51 -1.82
N ASN A 170 -18.61 13.89 -1.02
CA ASN A 170 -20.06 14.06 -1.03
C ASN A 170 -20.73 13.76 -2.38
N VAL A 171 -20.06 13.01 -3.27
CA VAL A 171 -20.63 12.55 -4.54
C VAL A 171 -21.33 11.21 -4.31
N PRO A 172 -22.65 11.08 -4.56
CA PRO A 172 -23.40 9.86 -4.26
C PRO A 172 -23.20 8.80 -5.37
N MET A 173 -21.97 8.32 -5.56
CA MET A 173 -21.57 7.54 -6.74
C MET A 173 -22.46 6.33 -7.04
N VAL A 174 -22.81 5.53 -6.02
CA VAL A 174 -23.65 4.34 -6.19
C VAL A 174 -25.03 4.72 -6.73
N ARG A 175 -25.62 5.80 -6.22
CA ARG A 175 -26.92 6.31 -6.69
C ARG A 175 -26.82 6.81 -8.13
N LEU A 176 -25.78 7.56 -8.46
CA LEU A 176 -25.56 8.07 -9.82
C LEU A 176 -25.41 6.93 -10.82
N ALA A 177 -24.55 5.98 -10.51
CA ALA A 177 -24.32 4.81 -11.34
C ALA A 177 -25.58 3.94 -11.50
N THR A 178 -26.37 3.78 -10.44
CA THR A 178 -27.64 3.03 -10.52
C THR A 178 -28.61 3.70 -11.49
N HIS A 179 -28.75 5.03 -11.43
CA HIS A 179 -29.61 5.76 -12.36
C HIS A 179 -29.08 5.73 -13.80
N VAL A 180 -27.76 5.79 -14.00
CA VAL A 180 -27.13 5.59 -15.30
C VAL A 180 -27.47 4.22 -15.88
N MET A 181 -27.31 3.14 -15.10
CA MET A 181 -27.68 1.79 -15.53
C MET A 181 -29.19 1.63 -15.83
N LEU A 182 -30.03 2.49 -15.25
CA LEU A 182 -31.47 2.56 -15.52
C LEU A 182 -31.83 3.49 -16.70
N GLY A 183 -30.83 4.04 -17.39
CA GLY A 183 -30.99 4.84 -18.60
C GLY A 183 -31.10 6.36 -18.37
N ARG A 184 -30.76 6.86 -17.17
CA ARG A 184 -30.74 8.31 -16.89
C ARG A 184 -29.31 8.83 -16.84
N SER A 185 -28.95 9.73 -17.75
CA SER A 185 -27.57 10.24 -17.88
C SER A 185 -27.11 11.04 -16.66
N LEU A 186 -25.80 11.28 -16.53
CA LEU A 186 -25.24 12.14 -15.50
C LEU A 186 -25.79 13.57 -15.61
N ALA A 187 -25.91 14.09 -16.83
CA ALA A 187 -26.45 15.42 -17.10
C ALA A 187 -27.91 15.55 -16.63
N GLU A 188 -28.76 14.55 -16.90
CA GLU A 188 -30.14 14.52 -16.41
C GLU A 188 -30.24 14.43 -14.88
N GLN A 189 -29.19 13.94 -14.22
CA GLN A 189 -29.06 13.89 -12.77
C GLN A 189 -28.45 15.18 -12.17
N GLY A 190 -28.06 16.14 -13.00
CA GLY A 190 -27.47 17.42 -12.58
C GLY A 190 -25.96 17.38 -12.36
N TRP A 191 -25.27 16.39 -12.93
CA TRP A 191 -23.81 16.22 -12.81
C TRP A 191 -23.13 16.41 -14.17
N SER A 192 -21.93 16.97 -14.16
CA SER A 192 -21.06 17.08 -15.32
C SER A 192 -19.88 16.14 -15.21
N GLY A 193 -19.38 15.63 -16.35
CA GLY A 193 -18.14 14.87 -16.41
C GLY A 193 -16.89 15.65 -15.99
N GLY A 194 -15.76 14.94 -15.94
CA GLY A 194 -14.47 15.45 -15.50
C GLY A 194 -14.23 15.27 -13.99
N LEU A 195 -13.08 15.76 -13.54
CA LEU A 195 -12.69 15.80 -12.14
C LEU A 195 -13.50 16.84 -11.38
N GLN A 196 -14.19 16.41 -10.33
CA GLN A 196 -14.94 17.29 -9.45
C GLN A 196 -14.00 18.18 -8.61
N PRO A 197 -14.45 19.37 -8.17
CA PRO A 197 -13.66 20.24 -7.32
C PRO A 197 -13.17 19.54 -6.06
N LYS A 198 -11.89 19.73 -5.73
CA LYS A 198 -11.28 19.20 -4.51
C LYS A 198 -12.00 19.75 -3.28
N GLN A 199 -12.34 18.88 -2.34
CA GLN A 199 -12.89 19.31 -1.06
C GLN A 199 -11.82 19.97 -0.19
N GLN A 200 -12.21 20.88 0.69
CA GLN A 200 -11.30 21.51 1.67
C GLN A 200 -11.10 20.61 2.90
N LEU A 201 -10.70 19.36 2.66
CA LEU A 201 -10.35 18.38 3.67
C LEU A 201 -9.27 17.44 3.13
N VAL A 202 -8.64 16.71 4.03
CA VAL A 202 -7.80 15.56 3.73
C VAL A 202 -8.40 14.35 4.42
N ALA A 203 -8.52 13.25 3.69
CA ALA A 203 -8.95 11.97 4.20
C ALA A 203 -7.90 10.90 3.90
N VAL A 204 -7.59 10.09 4.90
CA VAL A 204 -6.66 8.97 4.80
C VAL A 204 -7.41 7.69 5.12
N LYS A 205 -7.46 6.77 4.16
CA LYS A 205 -7.87 5.38 4.33
C LYS A 205 -6.69 4.60 4.88
N ALA A 206 -6.89 3.82 5.93
CA ALA A 206 -5.90 2.87 6.43
C ALA A 206 -6.48 1.45 6.47
N PRO A 207 -5.72 0.42 6.07
CA PRO A 207 -6.15 -0.98 6.18
C PRO A 207 -6.26 -1.42 7.64
N ALA A 208 -7.19 -2.32 7.93
CA ALA A 208 -7.31 -2.98 9.22
C ALA A 208 -7.11 -4.50 9.07
N PHE A 209 -6.19 -5.06 9.87
CA PHE A 209 -5.81 -6.47 9.82
C PHE A 209 -6.35 -7.23 11.03
N SER A 210 -6.84 -8.46 10.81
CA SER A 210 -7.40 -9.31 11.86
C SER A 210 -6.36 -10.25 12.50
N MET A 211 -5.13 -9.80 12.68
CA MET A 211 -3.98 -10.65 13.05
C MET A 211 -4.10 -11.34 14.40
N SER A 212 -4.70 -10.67 15.37
CA SER A 212 -5.00 -11.26 16.68
C SER A 212 -5.96 -12.46 16.60
N LYS A 213 -6.70 -12.62 15.48
CA LYS A 213 -7.66 -13.71 15.27
C LYS A 213 -7.13 -14.84 14.37
N LEU A 214 -6.09 -14.60 13.57
CA LEU A 214 -5.61 -15.54 12.55
C LEU A 214 -4.14 -15.93 12.80
N SER A 215 -3.93 -16.80 13.79
CA SER A 215 -2.59 -17.13 14.31
C SER A 215 -1.61 -17.81 13.34
N GLY A 216 -2.12 -18.34 12.22
CA GLY A 216 -1.31 -19.03 11.20
C GLY A 216 -1.10 -18.21 9.92
N VAL A 217 -1.54 -16.95 9.89
CA VAL A 217 -1.43 -16.09 8.71
C VAL A 217 -0.34 -15.07 8.95
N ASP A 218 0.56 -14.95 7.97
CA ASP A 218 1.61 -13.95 7.97
C ASP A 218 1.18 -12.75 7.13
N THR A 219 1.20 -11.55 7.71
CA THR A 219 0.86 -10.32 6.99
C THR A 219 2.06 -9.42 6.93
N TYR A 220 2.92 -9.71 5.97
CA TYR A 220 3.72 -8.68 5.35
C TYR A 220 2.95 -8.12 4.14
N LEU A 221 3.11 -6.82 3.93
CA LEU A 221 2.60 -6.10 2.77
C LEU A 221 3.28 -6.62 1.50
N GLY A 222 2.48 -6.79 0.46
CA GLY A 222 2.94 -7.26 -0.84
C GLY A 222 1.80 -7.21 -1.85
N PRO A 223 1.96 -7.83 -3.03
CA PRO A 223 1.02 -7.69 -4.14
C PRO A 223 -0.31 -8.46 -3.93
N GLU A 224 -0.43 -9.24 -2.86
CA GLU A 224 -1.66 -9.94 -2.46
C GLU A 224 -2.30 -9.28 -1.23
N MET A 225 -3.59 -8.96 -1.32
CA MET A 225 -4.40 -8.34 -0.25
C MET A 225 -4.62 -9.31 0.92
N LYS A 226 -4.44 -8.83 2.15
CA LYS A 226 -4.66 -9.59 3.40
C LYS A 226 -5.50 -8.85 4.43
N SER A 227 -5.72 -7.55 4.27
CA SER A 227 -6.57 -6.75 5.14
C SER A 227 -8.03 -7.22 5.10
N THR A 228 -8.72 -7.03 6.22
CA THR A 228 -10.11 -7.49 6.42
C THR A 228 -11.12 -6.35 6.53
N GLY A 229 -10.62 -5.12 6.68
CA GLY A 229 -11.42 -3.91 6.80
C GLY A 229 -10.56 -2.68 6.59
N GLU A 230 -11.13 -1.52 6.86
CA GLU A 230 -10.46 -0.23 6.71
C GLU A 230 -10.97 0.78 7.74
N ALA A 231 -10.11 1.70 8.11
CA ALA A 231 -10.40 2.87 8.91
C ALA A 231 -10.20 4.15 8.09
N MET A 232 -10.83 5.23 8.50
CA MET A 232 -10.77 6.51 7.81
C MET A 232 -10.47 7.63 8.81
N GLY A 233 -9.35 8.32 8.62
CA GLY A 233 -9.04 9.57 9.30
C GLY A 233 -9.36 10.75 8.39
N VAL A 234 -10.09 11.76 8.89
CA VAL A 234 -10.43 12.97 8.12
C VAL A 234 -10.05 14.19 8.94
N ASP A 235 -9.32 15.14 8.36
CA ASP A 235 -9.05 16.45 8.97
C ASP A 235 -8.82 17.50 7.86
N LYS A 236 -8.41 18.72 8.21
CA LYS A 236 -8.07 19.78 7.24
C LYS A 236 -6.60 19.70 6.76
N THR A 237 -5.75 18.97 7.49
CA THR A 237 -4.34 18.78 7.15
C THR A 237 -3.98 17.31 7.02
N PHE A 238 -2.97 17.00 6.19
CA PHE A 238 -2.52 15.63 5.98
C PHE A 238 -2.04 14.97 7.27
N SER A 239 -1.17 15.62 8.03
CA SER A 239 -0.60 15.04 9.26
C SER A 239 -1.69 14.70 10.29
N ALA A 240 -2.72 15.54 10.44
CA ALA A 240 -3.83 15.28 11.35
C ALA A 240 -4.74 14.13 10.86
N ALA A 241 -5.07 14.11 9.56
CA ALA A 241 -5.87 13.03 8.96
C ALA A 241 -5.14 11.67 9.03
N LEU A 242 -3.85 11.65 8.71
CA LEU A 242 -2.98 10.48 8.83
C LEU A 242 -2.88 10.00 10.26
N SER A 243 -2.68 10.91 11.23
CA SER A 243 -2.64 10.55 12.66
C SER A 243 -3.93 9.85 13.11
N LYS A 244 -5.11 10.37 12.73
CA LYS A 244 -6.39 9.70 13.04
C LYS A 244 -6.50 8.33 12.38
N ALA A 245 -6.05 8.20 11.13
CA ALA A 245 -6.10 6.93 10.40
C ALA A 245 -5.18 5.89 11.05
N LEU A 246 -3.95 6.27 11.43
CA LEU A 246 -3.00 5.40 12.11
C LEU A 246 -3.50 4.98 13.50
N VAL A 247 -4.05 5.90 14.30
CA VAL A 247 -4.64 5.57 15.60
C VAL A 247 -5.80 4.58 15.43
N SER A 248 -6.69 4.84 14.47
CA SER A 248 -7.86 3.99 14.21
C SER A 248 -7.49 2.61 13.66
N ALA A 249 -6.34 2.48 13.00
CA ALA A 249 -5.82 1.23 12.46
C ALA A 249 -4.87 0.49 13.43
N GLU A 250 -4.69 0.97 14.66
CA GLU A 250 -3.72 0.43 15.64
C GLU A 250 -2.26 0.44 15.12
N LEU A 251 -1.93 1.44 14.28
CA LEU A 251 -0.62 1.67 13.67
C LEU A 251 0.10 2.92 14.22
N ALA A 252 -0.51 3.66 15.14
CA ALA A 252 0.13 4.84 15.73
C ALA A 252 1.32 4.43 16.60
N LEU A 253 2.46 5.09 16.37
CA LEU A 253 3.62 4.98 17.26
C LEU A 253 3.34 5.72 18.59
N PRO A 254 3.84 5.22 19.73
CA PRO A 254 3.76 5.96 20.99
C PRO A 254 4.61 7.24 20.95
N ALA A 255 4.43 8.15 21.90
CA ALA A 255 5.19 9.40 21.96
C ALA A 255 6.67 9.20 22.31
N GLU A 256 6.94 8.19 23.12
CA GLU A 256 8.27 7.77 23.58
C GLU A 256 8.27 6.24 23.71
N GLY A 257 9.46 5.63 23.78
CA GLY A 257 9.57 4.19 23.97
C GLY A 257 10.78 3.59 23.27
N ALA A 258 10.64 2.34 22.85
CA ALA A 258 11.66 1.64 22.10
C ALA A 258 11.12 0.95 20.84
N ILE A 259 11.90 0.93 19.77
CA ILE A 259 11.51 0.35 18.48
C ILE A 259 12.47 -0.77 18.11
N LEU A 260 11.92 -1.92 17.70
CA LEU A 260 12.68 -3.01 17.12
C LEU A 260 12.80 -2.86 15.60
N LEU A 261 14.02 -2.94 15.07
CA LEU A 261 14.36 -2.81 13.66
C LEU A 261 14.92 -4.13 13.11
N SER A 262 14.34 -4.62 12.02
CA SER A 262 14.87 -5.77 11.28
C SER A 262 14.66 -5.56 9.79
N ILE A 263 15.70 -5.09 9.10
CA ILE A 263 15.62 -4.56 7.74
C ILE A 263 16.50 -5.37 6.81
N ALA A 264 15.93 -5.85 5.70
CA ALA A 264 16.67 -6.53 4.64
C ALA A 264 17.77 -5.62 4.05
N ASP A 265 18.89 -6.21 3.64
CA ASP A 265 20.11 -5.46 3.28
C ASP A 265 19.86 -4.40 2.20
N ARG A 266 19.09 -4.74 1.16
CA ARG A 266 18.76 -3.82 0.05
C ARG A 266 18.00 -2.56 0.47
N HIS A 267 17.36 -2.56 1.63
CA HIS A 267 16.53 -1.46 2.13
C HIS A 267 17.22 -0.65 3.23
N LYS A 268 18.45 -1.02 3.63
CA LYS A 268 19.15 -0.37 4.74
C LYS A 268 19.52 1.08 4.45
N GLU A 269 19.99 1.37 3.24
CA GLU A 269 20.32 2.73 2.82
C GLU A 269 19.07 3.63 2.85
N GLU A 270 17.96 3.14 2.30
CA GLU A 270 16.69 3.87 2.31
C GLU A 270 16.11 4.07 3.73
N ALA A 271 16.41 3.16 4.66
CA ALA A 271 15.92 3.23 6.03
C ALA A 271 16.69 4.22 6.92
N GLU A 272 17.91 4.63 6.54
CA GLU A 272 18.76 5.51 7.36
C GLU A 272 18.04 6.80 7.81
N PRO A 273 17.35 7.56 6.94
CA PRO A 273 16.65 8.77 7.37
C PRO A 273 15.56 8.51 8.41
N ILE A 274 14.86 7.37 8.32
CA ILE A 274 13.82 6.99 9.27
C ILE A 274 14.46 6.69 10.63
N ILE A 275 15.59 5.97 10.64
CA ILE A 275 16.32 5.60 11.85
C ILE A 275 16.83 6.85 12.58
N ARG A 276 17.43 7.81 11.85
CA ARG A 276 17.90 9.08 12.44
C ARG A 276 16.76 9.83 13.12
N ARG A 277 15.61 9.92 12.43
CA ARG A 277 14.42 10.60 12.95
C ARG A 277 13.83 9.94 14.19
N LEU A 278 13.86 8.61 14.28
CA LEU A 278 13.45 7.89 15.50
C LEU A 278 14.37 8.22 16.68
N ILE A 279 15.68 8.32 16.48
CA ILE A 279 16.63 8.70 17.53
C ILE A 279 16.43 10.17 17.93
N GLU A 280 16.24 11.06 16.96
CA GLU A 280 15.92 12.47 17.20
C GLU A 280 14.61 12.64 18.00
N ALA A 281 13.63 11.77 17.77
CA ALA A 281 12.39 11.70 18.55
C ALA A 281 12.58 11.11 19.97
N GLY A 282 13.77 10.60 20.31
CA GLY A 282 14.10 10.05 21.62
C GLY A 282 13.83 8.55 21.79
N PHE A 283 13.56 7.80 20.72
CA PHE A 283 13.37 6.35 20.83
C PHE A 283 14.68 5.62 21.11
N ARG A 284 14.59 4.60 21.97
CA ARG A 284 15.65 3.58 22.08
C ARG A 284 15.49 2.58 20.94
N LEU A 285 16.59 2.26 20.27
CA LEU A 285 16.56 1.33 19.15
C LEU A 285 17.08 -0.04 19.55
N TYR A 286 16.32 -1.07 19.21
CA TYR A 286 16.76 -2.46 19.23
C TYR A 286 16.86 -2.93 17.79
N ALA A 287 17.89 -3.70 17.42
CA ALA A 287 18.02 -4.16 16.04
C ALA A 287 18.62 -5.56 15.92
N THR A 288 18.22 -6.28 14.87
CA THR A 288 18.85 -7.55 14.49
C THR A 288 20.28 -7.34 14.02
N GLU A 289 21.13 -8.36 14.09
CA GLU A 289 22.60 -8.26 13.97
C GLU A 289 23.05 -7.45 12.74
N GLY A 290 22.47 -7.72 11.56
CA GLY A 290 22.82 -6.99 10.34
C GLY A 290 22.34 -5.54 10.33
N THR A 291 21.19 -5.26 10.96
CA THR A 291 20.63 -3.90 11.05
C THR A 291 21.39 -3.10 12.11
N ALA A 292 21.71 -3.72 13.26
CA ALA A 292 22.52 -3.14 14.33
C ALA A 292 23.91 -2.74 13.81
N ALA A 293 24.59 -3.62 13.07
CA ALA A 293 25.90 -3.31 12.50
C ALA A 293 25.88 -2.09 11.55
N MET A 294 24.79 -1.88 10.81
CA MET A 294 24.63 -0.69 9.97
C MET A 294 24.44 0.57 10.83
N ILE A 295 23.60 0.51 11.87
CA ILE A 295 23.33 1.64 12.75
C ILE A 295 24.58 2.03 13.56
N ASP A 296 25.30 1.04 14.09
CA ASP A 296 26.60 1.22 14.75
C ASP A 296 27.64 1.83 13.80
N GLY A 297 27.66 1.38 12.54
CA GLY A 297 28.53 1.94 11.50
C GLY A 297 28.24 3.42 11.19
N LEU A 298 27.02 3.89 11.43
CA LEU A 298 26.63 5.30 11.34
C LEU A 298 26.95 6.10 12.62
N GLY A 299 27.49 5.45 13.66
CA GLY A 299 27.79 6.05 14.96
C GLY A 299 26.54 6.35 15.79
N LEU A 300 25.43 5.65 15.53
CA LEU A 300 24.15 5.85 16.19
C LEU A 300 23.93 4.79 17.28
N PRO A 301 23.28 5.13 18.41
CA PRO A 301 23.03 4.18 19.49
C PRO A 301 22.01 3.10 19.08
N VAL A 302 22.34 1.83 19.32
CA VAL A 302 21.45 0.69 19.12
C VAL A 302 21.80 -0.46 20.06
N GLU A 303 20.79 -1.19 20.54
CA GLU A 303 20.96 -2.44 21.26
C GLU A 303 20.76 -3.63 20.31
N GLN A 304 21.81 -4.43 20.11
CA GLN A 304 21.72 -5.62 19.26
C GLN A 304 20.91 -6.72 19.96
N VAL A 305 19.94 -7.29 19.23
CA VAL A 305 19.17 -8.47 19.64
C VAL A 305 19.28 -9.56 18.57
N THR A 306 19.26 -10.83 18.98
CA THR A 306 19.36 -11.91 18.00
C THR A 306 18.03 -12.23 17.34
N LYS A 307 18.06 -12.45 16.02
CA LYS A 307 16.90 -13.03 15.29
C LYS A 307 16.76 -14.55 15.50
N LYS A 308 17.79 -15.21 16.03
CA LYS A 308 17.82 -16.67 16.20
C LYS A 308 17.03 -17.10 17.45
N LEU A 309 15.82 -17.60 17.24
CA LEU A 309 14.90 -18.00 18.32
C LEU A 309 15.38 -19.16 19.21
N ARG A 310 16.42 -19.92 18.79
CA ARG A 310 16.89 -21.13 19.49
C ARG A 310 18.26 -20.99 20.16
N GLU A 311 19.01 -19.94 19.86
CA GLU A 311 20.45 -19.88 20.17
C GLU A 311 20.89 -18.61 20.91
N GLY A 312 19.97 -17.71 21.27
CA GLY A 312 20.30 -16.56 22.10
C GLY A 312 19.06 -15.92 22.72
N HIS A 313 19.22 -15.45 23.96
CA HIS A 313 18.21 -14.74 24.72
C HIS A 313 18.85 -13.51 25.39
N PRO A 314 18.17 -12.34 25.43
CA PRO A 314 16.88 -12.09 24.82
C PRO A 314 16.96 -12.02 23.28
N ASN A 315 16.01 -12.67 22.59
CA ASN A 315 15.83 -12.57 21.14
C ASN A 315 14.72 -11.58 20.77
N VAL A 316 14.51 -11.38 19.47
CA VAL A 316 13.45 -10.49 18.93
C VAL A 316 12.04 -10.78 19.45
N VAL A 317 11.69 -12.03 19.76
CA VAL A 317 10.39 -12.39 20.32
C VAL A 317 10.35 -12.04 21.81
N ASP A 318 11.43 -12.28 22.55
CA ASP A 318 11.48 -12.00 23.99
C ASP A 318 11.33 -10.50 24.26
N VAL A 319 12.06 -9.65 23.53
CA VAL A 319 11.97 -8.19 23.72
C VAL A 319 10.58 -7.61 23.43
N ILE A 320 9.85 -8.19 22.47
CA ILE A 320 8.45 -7.84 22.21
C ILE A 320 7.56 -8.37 23.34
N ARG A 321 7.75 -9.65 23.69
CA ARG A 321 6.91 -10.34 24.68
C ARG A 321 7.08 -9.77 26.08
N ASP A 322 8.23 -9.22 26.42
CA ASP A 322 8.51 -8.60 27.73
C ASP A 322 8.07 -7.13 27.76
N GLY A 323 7.86 -6.51 26.60
CA GLY A 323 7.49 -5.09 26.50
C GLY A 323 8.69 -4.17 26.58
N THR A 324 9.87 -4.68 26.24
CA THR A 324 11.08 -3.88 26.07
C THR A 324 10.93 -2.94 24.88
N VAL A 325 10.12 -3.32 23.88
CA VAL A 325 9.82 -2.52 22.69
C VAL A 325 8.31 -2.26 22.53
N ASP A 326 7.99 -1.09 21.99
CA ASP A 326 6.65 -0.54 21.81
C ASP A 326 6.23 -0.44 20.33
N GLY A 327 7.12 -0.80 19.41
CA GLY A 327 6.85 -0.84 17.98
C GLY A 327 7.89 -1.64 17.22
N VAL A 328 7.53 -2.10 16.02
CA VAL A 328 8.38 -2.94 15.18
C VAL A 328 8.41 -2.38 13.76
N ILE A 329 9.60 -2.20 13.19
CA ILE A 329 9.80 -1.99 11.75
C ILE A 329 10.53 -3.21 11.22
N ASN A 330 9.83 -4.02 10.44
CA ASN A 330 10.38 -5.20 9.84
C ASN A 330 10.16 -5.26 8.33
N ILE A 331 11.22 -5.00 7.60
CA ILE A 331 11.21 -4.95 6.14
C ILE A 331 11.79 -6.26 5.59
N PRO A 332 10.94 -7.17 5.07
CA PRO A 332 11.40 -8.46 4.58
C PRO A 332 12.07 -8.36 3.21
N GLU A 333 12.86 -9.39 2.86
CA GLU A 333 13.58 -9.48 1.59
C GLU A 333 12.71 -10.06 0.44
N GLY A 334 11.57 -10.67 0.76
CA GLY A 334 10.67 -11.34 -0.20
C GLY A 334 10.45 -12.82 0.13
N ARG A 335 9.59 -13.52 -0.64
CA ARG A 335 9.08 -14.89 -0.35
C ARG A 335 10.12 -16.00 -0.22
N MET A 336 11.32 -15.79 -0.72
CA MET A 336 12.30 -16.85 -0.99
C MET A 336 13.32 -17.11 0.12
N THR A 337 13.43 -16.24 1.13
CA THR A 337 14.45 -16.38 2.17
C THR A 337 13.89 -16.99 3.45
N GLY A 338 14.68 -17.88 4.10
CA GLY A 338 14.34 -18.47 5.40
C GLY A 338 14.10 -17.41 6.51
N THR A 339 14.52 -16.18 6.28
CA THR A 339 14.26 -14.98 7.10
C THR A 339 12.78 -14.62 7.18
N LEU A 340 11.91 -15.08 6.27
CA LEU A 340 10.46 -14.91 6.43
C LEU A 340 9.87 -15.75 7.54
N ARG A 341 10.38 -16.97 7.77
CA ARG A 341 9.92 -17.83 8.89
C ARG A 341 10.31 -17.21 10.22
N ASP A 342 11.52 -16.67 10.32
CA ASP A 342 11.97 -15.94 11.52
C ASP A 342 11.16 -14.64 11.69
N GLY A 343 10.93 -13.93 10.59
CA GLY A 343 10.08 -12.74 10.46
C GLY A 343 8.67 -12.92 11.01
N PHE A 344 8.04 -14.04 10.63
CA PHE A 344 6.67 -14.38 10.99
C PHE A 344 6.48 -14.41 12.51
N HIS A 345 7.42 -14.99 13.24
CA HIS A 345 7.28 -15.20 14.68
C HIS A 345 7.18 -13.89 15.46
N PHE A 346 8.02 -12.91 15.17
CA PHE A 346 7.98 -11.65 15.91
C PHE A 346 6.90 -10.69 15.38
N ARG A 347 6.54 -10.71 14.08
CA ARG A 347 5.35 -9.99 13.58
C ARG A 347 4.07 -10.46 14.27
N ARG A 348 3.96 -11.77 14.47
CA ARG A 348 2.85 -12.38 15.22
C ARG A 348 2.84 -11.91 16.68
N GLU A 349 4.00 -11.91 17.35
CA GLU A 349 4.08 -11.47 18.75
C GLU A 349 3.75 -9.98 18.89
N ALA A 350 4.16 -9.13 17.93
CA ALA A 350 3.75 -7.73 17.87
C ALA A 350 2.23 -7.57 17.78
N ALA A 351 1.57 -8.37 16.91
CA ALA A 351 0.11 -8.38 16.80
C ALA A 351 -0.60 -8.87 18.07
N VAL A 352 -0.05 -9.87 18.77
CA VAL A 352 -0.59 -10.36 20.06
C VAL A 352 -0.48 -9.28 21.14
N ARG A 353 0.65 -8.58 21.20
CA ARG A 353 0.90 -7.45 22.11
C ARG A 353 0.17 -6.17 21.72
N ARG A 354 -0.41 -6.10 20.52
CA ARG A 354 -1.06 -4.92 19.94
C ARG A 354 -0.13 -3.71 19.88
N ILE A 355 1.11 -3.94 19.48
CA ILE A 355 2.06 -2.86 19.14
C ILE A 355 2.14 -2.69 17.62
N PRO A 356 2.33 -1.47 17.11
CA PRO A 356 2.43 -1.22 15.67
C PRO A 356 3.58 -2.00 15.05
N CYS A 357 3.29 -2.67 13.91
CA CYS A 357 4.27 -3.44 13.16
C CYS A 357 4.23 -3.04 11.69
N PHE A 358 5.29 -2.39 11.22
CA PHE A 358 5.41 -1.90 9.84
C PHE A 358 6.21 -2.88 9.00
N THR A 359 5.69 -3.24 7.82
CA THR A 359 6.41 -4.08 6.84
C THR A 359 6.70 -3.39 5.52
N SER A 360 6.50 -2.08 5.47
CA SER A 360 6.88 -1.20 4.36
C SER A 360 7.58 0.03 4.94
N LEU A 361 8.67 0.45 4.29
CA LEU A 361 9.38 1.67 4.68
C LEU A 361 8.53 2.91 4.44
N ASP A 362 7.66 2.89 3.42
CA ASP A 362 6.78 4.02 3.11
C ASP A 362 5.77 4.26 4.24
N THR A 363 5.15 3.19 4.75
CA THR A 363 4.23 3.26 5.90
C THR A 363 4.97 3.67 7.18
N ALA A 364 6.15 3.11 7.43
CA ALA A 364 6.96 3.42 8.59
C ALA A 364 7.38 4.90 8.60
N ARG A 365 7.82 5.42 7.44
CA ARG A 365 8.14 6.85 7.26
C ARG A 365 6.91 7.70 7.53
N ALA A 366 5.76 7.38 6.94
CA ALA A 366 4.53 8.13 7.17
C ALA A 366 4.13 8.16 8.67
N ALA A 367 4.29 7.05 9.39
CA ALA A 367 4.00 6.99 10.82
C ALA A 367 4.98 7.80 11.67
N VAL A 368 6.27 7.76 11.37
CA VAL A 368 7.30 8.58 12.05
C VAL A 368 7.08 10.07 11.76
N ASP A 369 6.71 10.41 10.53
CA ASP A 369 6.42 11.78 10.11
C ASP A 369 5.17 12.33 10.81
N ALA A 370 4.11 11.52 10.91
CA ALA A 370 2.92 11.87 11.65
C ALA A 370 3.20 12.09 13.14
N LEU A 371 4.07 11.27 13.74
CA LEU A 371 4.49 11.42 15.13
C LEU A 371 5.29 12.71 15.35
N LEU A 372 6.31 12.95 14.52
CA LEU A 372 7.22 14.09 14.63
C LEU A 372 6.61 15.42 14.25
N ALA A 373 5.55 15.42 13.44
CA ALA A 373 4.81 16.64 13.12
C ALA A 373 4.26 17.36 14.36
N GLY A 374 4.24 16.69 15.53
CA GLY A 374 4.11 17.31 16.85
C GLY A 374 2.71 17.85 17.14
N ASP A 375 2.16 17.40 18.28
CA ASP A 375 0.87 17.79 18.86
C ASP A 375 -0.39 17.54 18.00
N GLN A 376 -1.01 16.40 18.29
CA GLN A 376 -2.42 16.10 18.60
C GLN A 376 -3.54 17.17 18.51
N ALA A 377 -3.38 18.30 17.83
CA ALA A 377 -4.49 19.18 17.48
C ALA A 377 -5.21 18.65 16.23
N TYR A 378 -5.43 17.34 16.15
CA TYR A 378 -6.46 16.85 15.26
C TYR A 378 -7.80 17.19 15.90
N THR A 379 -8.75 17.65 15.08
CA THR A 379 -10.07 18.04 15.60
C THR A 379 -10.99 16.82 15.61
N VAL A 380 -12.07 16.81 16.37
CA VAL A 380 -13.11 15.77 16.21
C VAL A 380 -14.39 16.48 15.86
N GLN A 381 -14.83 16.31 14.60
CA GLN A 381 -16.02 16.94 14.07
C GLN A 381 -16.83 15.93 13.24
N PRO A 382 -18.16 16.11 13.13
CA PRO A 382 -18.95 15.37 12.16
C PRO A 382 -18.42 15.61 10.74
N LEU A 383 -18.51 14.60 9.86
CA LEU A 383 -18.03 14.72 8.48
C LEU A 383 -18.64 15.91 7.73
N SER A 384 -19.90 16.24 8.00
CA SER A 384 -20.58 17.41 7.41
C SER A 384 -19.90 18.74 7.74
N ALA A 385 -19.22 18.86 8.89
CA ALA A 385 -18.46 20.05 9.26
C ALA A 385 -17.09 20.12 8.55
N TYR A 386 -16.52 18.97 8.18
CA TYR A 386 -15.32 18.95 7.33
C TYR A 386 -15.63 19.27 5.86
N LEU A 387 -16.85 18.95 5.41
CA LEU A 387 -17.34 19.20 4.05
C LEU A 387 -17.92 20.61 3.84
N SER A 388 -18.29 21.31 4.92
CA SER A 388 -18.59 22.75 4.90
C SER A 388 -17.31 23.58 4.88
#